data_AF-A0A973AXE8-F1
#
_entry.id   AF-A0A973AXE8-F1
#
_cell.length_a   1.000
_cell.length_b   1.000
_cell.length_c   1.000
_cell.angle_alpha   90.00
_cell.angle_beta   90.00
_cell.angle_gamma   90.00
#
_symmetry.space_group_name_H-M   'P 1'
#
loop_
_entity.id
_entity.type
_entity.pdbx_description
1 polymer ?
#
loop_
_entity_poly.entity_id
_entity_poly.type
_entity_poly.pdbx_seq_one_letter_code
_entity_poly.pdbx_strand_id
1 'polypeptide(L)'
;MKTDTDHDVSPPSPEPRLAGAGLPPWLADIPAAGRPTRFARPGAAIAALALAAGLWATGRPAAAIAVGGAVALAVGFVGGVAVLRQLLSGSHPVIGVARAIVEEAIGSRLSILLVMMVVITLPILPLLLDPQERLAYRLQFLLTWSLSGASVLLAVITIALSCGSVCGDIESRRIHMTLSKPIHRWEYLFGKWLGVILLDGMLVGLVGIGVYAGVLALAQTPAADATDRLAVEEQVLTARVVARPVHPSGADFDRSVAATIEEIRAADPASFDRSPDQARKRIVAQKVHQWHTVTAGVVSSYLFTGFDRQAIRAPVVQLRLEPFADNSSIARADVRFALWLNERPFPMRDGEHESYTFSSGMTHTIDLPTESIADDGTLRITFANQNLVMPGEEQPTSISFTPGEGLEVMYRAGSFGGNVVRGLLVMWAKLVLLAAAALAAAAWLGFPTALLASLMVYVTASASGFFADAIDIYTGFDRKNDTLMDMLRLRLGLLLERIVKFEWWELIKTFGAYCADAFLAVIPSFGTQDAIAQLATGRLVPLTEVASGVLFLAVAYPLALLALGWVVLERRDLVSSAS
;
A
#
# COMPACT_ATOMS: atom_id res chain seq x y z
N MET A 1 31.59 43.55 -84.48
CA MET A 1 30.56 44.50 -84.06
C MET A 1 29.72 43.79 -82.99
N LYS A 2 29.61 44.37 -81.79
CA LYS A 2 28.87 43.91 -80.58
C LYS A 2 27.53 43.24 -80.93
N THR A 3 27.08 42.19 -80.26
CA THR A 3 26.60 42.09 -78.84
C THR A 3 26.72 40.63 -78.38
N ASP A 4 27.35 40.24 -77.27
CA ASP A 4 27.06 40.48 -75.84
C ASP A 4 25.69 39.93 -75.38
N THR A 5 25.70 38.80 -74.66
CA THR A 5 24.95 38.56 -73.41
C THR A 5 25.24 37.15 -72.88
N ASP A 6 26.06 37.13 -71.83
CA ASP A 6 26.35 36.01 -70.94
C ASP A 6 25.15 35.79 -69.99
N HIS A 7 24.71 34.54 -69.83
CA HIS A 7 23.68 34.18 -68.83
C HIS A 7 24.37 33.72 -67.55
N ASP A 8 24.32 34.59 -66.55
CA ASP A 8 24.82 34.41 -65.19
C ASP A 8 23.91 33.44 -64.40
N VAL A 9 24.53 32.40 -63.82
CA VAL A 9 23.87 31.37 -63.00
C VAL A 9 23.89 31.83 -61.55
N SER A 10 22.77 32.38 -61.07
CA SER A 10 22.54 32.64 -59.64
C SER A 10 22.22 31.33 -58.88
N PRO A 11 22.74 31.12 -57.66
CA PRO A 11 22.41 29.95 -56.86
C PRO A 11 20.96 30.01 -56.33
N PRO A 12 20.29 28.87 -56.11
CA PRO A 12 18.92 28.84 -55.62
C PRO A 12 18.81 29.39 -54.20
N SER A 13 17.74 30.15 -53.96
CA SER A 13 17.35 30.68 -52.65
C SER A 13 17.09 29.55 -51.65
N PRO A 14 17.41 29.74 -50.35
CA PRO A 14 17.12 28.73 -49.34
C PRO A 14 15.61 28.67 -49.08
N GLU A 15 15.05 27.48 -49.17
CA GLU A 15 13.67 27.17 -48.77
C GLU A 15 13.43 27.52 -47.28
N PRO A 16 12.23 27.99 -46.91
CA PRO A 16 11.88 28.19 -45.52
C PRO A 16 11.73 26.82 -44.85
N ARG A 17 12.67 26.51 -43.94
CA ARG A 17 12.56 25.37 -43.03
C ARG A 17 11.24 25.50 -42.26
N LEU A 18 10.38 24.49 -42.37
CA LEU A 18 9.23 24.30 -41.49
C LEU A 18 9.74 24.28 -40.05
N ALA A 19 9.58 25.41 -39.36
CA ALA A 19 9.78 25.51 -37.93
C ALA A 19 8.81 24.52 -37.27
N GLY A 20 9.38 23.55 -36.55
CA GLY A 20 8.62 22.67 -35.67
C GLY A 20 7.71 23.50 -34.78
N ALA A 21 6.49 23.00 -34.57
CA ALA A 21 5.46 23.59 -33.72
C ALA A 21 6.08 24.12 -32.42
N GLY A 22 6.28 25.44 -32.39
CA GLY A 22 6.87 26.14 -31.26
C GLY A 22 5.93 26.07 -30.08
N LEU A 23 6.50 25.75 -28.92
CA LEU A 23 5.84 25.92 -27.63
C LEU A 23 5.29 27.36 -27.53
N PRO A 24 4.16 27.57 -26.82
CA PRO A 24 3.60 28.90 -26.60
C PRO A 24 4.66 29.89 -26.07
N PRO A 25 4.59 31.19 -26.42
CA PRO A 25 5.61 32.17 -26.04
C PRO A 25 5.84 32.31 -24.53
N TRP A 26 4.89 31.91 -23.67
CA TRP A 26 5.07 31.86 -22.23
C TRP A 26 5.98 30.70 -21.73
N LEU A 27 6.30 29.73 -22.60
CA LEU A 27 7.26 28.65 -22.34
C LEU A 27 8.68 28.98 -22.84
N ALA A 28 8.83 29.97 -23.73
CA ALA A 28 10.14 30.39 -24.26
C ALA A 28 10.94 31.25 -23.27
N ASP A 29 10.25 31.91 -22.33
CA ASP A 29 10.85 32.77 -21.29
C ASP A 29 11.28 32.02 -20.02
N ILE A 30 11.33 30.68 -20.05
CA ILE A 30 11.87 29.91 -18.93
C ILE A 30 13.41 30.03 -18.99
N PRO A 31 14.08 30.70 -18.02
CA PRO A 31 15.50 30.95 -18.11
C PRO A 31 16.31 29.66 -18.24
N ALA A 32 17.05 29.56 -19.34
CA ALA A 32 18.02 28.52 -19.58
C ALA A 32 19.11 28.57 -18.50
N ALA A 33 19.33 27.42 -17.84
CA ALA A 33 20.49 27.10 -17.00
C ALA A 33 21.03 28.24 -16.11
N GLY A 34 20.25 28.60 -15.07
CA GLY A 34 20.82 29.24 -13.89
C GLY A 34 21.86 28.31 -13.23
N ARG A 35 23.04 28.85 -12.91
CA ARG A 35 24.13 28.25 -12.12
C ARG A 35 23.61 27.33 -11.00
N PRO A 36 24.33 26.26 -10.62
CA PRO A 36 23.91 25.39 -9.52
C PRO A 36 23.63 26.26 -8.30
N THR A 37 22.35 26.28 -7.90
CA THR A 37 21.89 26.97 -6.72
C THR A 37 22.67 26.38 -5.56
N ARG A 38 23.56 27.19 -4.98
CA ARG A 38 24.28 26.84 -3.76
C ARG A 38 23.23 26.51 -2.70
N PHE A 39 23.06 25.23 -2.42
CA PHE A 39 22.20 24.73 -1.36
C PHE A 39 22.59 25.43 -0.04
N ALA A 40 21.58 25.95 0.65
CA ALA A 40 21.62 26.56 1.97
C ALA A 40 22.58 27.76 2.16
N ARG A 41 22.06 28.98 1.99
CA ARG A 41 22.52 30.07 2.85
C ARG A 41 22.02 29.73 4.27
N PRO A 42 22.89 29.56 5.29
CA PRO A 42 22.46 29.27 6.66
C PRO A 42 21.44 30.29 7.18
N GLY A 43 21.45 31.52 6.64
CA GLY A 43 20.47 32.56 6.94
C GLY A 43 19.00 32.18 6.72
N ALA A 44 18.66 31.32 5.75
CA ALA A 44 17.27 30.91 5.53
C ALA A 44 16.75 29.97 6.63
N ALA A 45 17.58 29.02 7.07
CA ALA A 45 17.25 28.13 8.19
C ALA A 45 17.17 28.91 9.51
N ILE A 46 18.11 29.84 9.73
CA ILE A 46 18.11 30.70 10.92
C ILE A 46 16.85 31.60 10.95
N ALA A 47 16.47 32.19 9.81
CA ALA A 47 15.25 32.99 9.71
C ALA A 47 13.98 32.16 9.96
N ALA A 48 13.91 30.94 9.43
CA ALA A 48 12.78 30.03 9.68
C ALA A 48 12.71 29.56 11.14
N LEU A 49 13.85 29.32 11.81
CA LEU A 49 13.89 29.02 13.24
C LEU A 49 13.49 30.23 14.10
N ALA A 50 13.91 31.44 13.72
CA ALA A 50 13.47 32.67 14.37
C ALA A 50 11.95 32.88 14.20
N LEU A 51 11.40 32.56 13.02
CA LEU A 51 9.96 32.56 12.77
C LEU A 51 9.24 31.54 13.66
N ALA A 52 9.75 30.31 13.76
CA ALA A 52 9.19 29.28 14.64
C ALA A 52 9.20 29.73 16.11
N ALA A 53 10.30 30.33 16.58
CA ALA A 53 10.40 30.87 17.93
C ALA A 53 9.39 32.03 18.17
N GLY A 54 9.23 32.92 17.19
CA GLY A 54 8.23 33.99 17.24
C GLY A 54 6.79 33.47 17.24
N LEU A 55 6.48 32.44 16.45
CA LEU A 55 5.17 31.78 16.45
C LEU A 55 4.88 31.10 17.78
N TRP A 56 5.90 30.49 18.39
CA TRP A 56 5.78 29.92 19.73
C TRP A 56 5.50 31.00 20.78
N ALA A 57 6.26 32.09 20.76
CA ALA A 57 6.09 33.21 21.68
C ALA A 57 4.73 33.93 21.54
N THR A 58 4.13 33.90 20.34
CA THR A 58 2.81 34.48 20.05
C THR A 58 1.64 33.52 20.31
N GLY A 59 1.89 32.38 20.97
CA GLY A 59 0.84 31.43 21.37
C GLY A 59 0.30 30.58 20.22
N ARG A 60 1.07 30.38 19.13
CA ARG A 60 0.71 29.53 17.99
C ARG A 60 1.62 28.29 17.91
N PRO A 61 1.56 27.37 18.90
CA PRO A 61 2.50 26.25 19.00
C PRO A 61 2.40 25.30 17.80
N ALA A 62 1.20 25.06 17.25
CA ALA A 62 1.04 24.21 16.08
C ALA A 62 1.78 24.76 14.84
N ALA A 63 1.71 26.07 14.61
CA ALA A 63 2.40 26.70 13.49
C ALA A 63 3.93 26.72 13.72
N ALA A 64 4.36 26.91 14.96
CA ALA A 64 5.78 26.82 15.33
C ALA A 64 6.33 25.40 15.10
N ILE A 65 5.58 24.36 15.47
CA ILE A 65 5.94 22.95 15.22
C ILE A 65 5.99 22.66 13.72
N ALA A 66 5.05 23.19 12.94
CA ALA A 66 5.06 23.02 11.49
C ALA A 66 6.32 23.64 10.84
N VAL A 67 6.64 24.90 11.17
CA VAL A 67 7.84 25.58 10.65
C VAL A 67 9.12 24.90 11.14
N GLY A 68 9.20 24.56 12.42
CA GLY A 68 10.34 23.85 13.00
C GLY A 68 10.53 22.45 12.38
N GLY A 69 9.43 21.73 12.15
CA GLY A 69 9.42 20.44 11.48
C GLY A 69 9.91 20.52 10.04
N ALA A 70 9.47 21.52 9.28
CA ALA A 70 9.96 21.75 7.92
C ALA A 70 11.47 22.04 7.89
N VAL A 71 11.98 22.85 8.82
CA VAL A 71 13.42 23.10 8.95
C VAL A 71 14.17 21.83 9.32
N ALA A 72 13.66 21.06 10.30
CA ALA A 72 14.28 19.81 10.74
C ALA A 72 14.36 18.78 9.60
N LEU A 73 13.30 18.66 8.80
CA LEU A 73 13.29 17.79 7.62
C LEU A 73 14.25 18.28 6.53
N ALA A 74 14.34 19.59 6.29
CA ALA A 74 15.30 20.15 5.33
C ALA A 74 16.76 19.92 5.76
N VAL A 75 17.07 20.12 7.05
CA VAL A 75 18.39 19.82 7.62
C VAL A 75 18.67 18.31 7.57
N GLY A 76 17.68 17.49 7.91
CA GLY A 76 17.75 16.03 7.84
C GLY A 76 18.02 15.54 6.41
N PHE A 77 17.41 16.15 5.40
CA PHE A 77 17.69 15.86 3.99
C PHE A 77 19.14 16.18 3.62
N VAL A 78 19.63 17.37 3.98
CA VAL A 78 21.04 17.76 3.71
C VAL A 78 22.02 16.82 4.44
N GLY A 79 21.73 16.48 5.69
CA GLY A 79 22.51 15.52 6.47
C GLY A 79 22.49 14.12 5.87
N GLY A 80 21.31 13.63 5.45
CA GLY A 80 21.13 12.35 4.78
C GLY A 80 21.93 12.27 3.47
N VAL A 81 21.90 13.34 2.67
CA VAL A 81 22.70 13.44 1.44
C VAL A 81 24.20 13.37 1.75
N ALA A 82 24.67 14.04 2.80
CA ALA A 82 26.06 13.98 3.22
C ALA A 82 26.48 12.56 3.65
N VAL A 83 25.62 11.86 4.41
CA VAL A 83 25.82 10.46 4.79
C VAL A 83 25.85 9.56 3.55
N LEU A 84 24.92 9.77 2.60
CA LEU A 84 24.86 8.98 1.37
C LEU A 84 26.12 9.16 0.52
N ARG A 85 26.63 10.40 0.40
CA ARG A 85 27.92 10.69 -0.26
C ARG A 85 29.10 9.98 0.42
N GLN A 86 29.09 9.91 1.76
CA GLN A 86 30.12 9.21 2.51
C GLN A 86 30.04 7.69 2.32
N LEU A 87 28.83 7.11 2.38
CA LEU A 87 28.59 5.68 2.13
C LEU A 87 29.02 5.30 0.71
N LEU A 88 28.76 6.17 -0.26
CA LEU A 88 29.11 5.96 -1.65
C LEU A 88 30.53 6.41 -2.00
N SER A 89 31.43 6.64 -1.03
CA SER A 89 32.80 7.15 -1.27
C SER A 89 33.78 6.10 -1.85
N GLY A 90 33.41 4.83 -1.88
CA GLY A 90 34.24 3.72 -2.38
C GLY A 90 34.66 3.84 -3.85
N SER A 91 35.72 3.11 -4.21
CA SER A 91 36.34 3.11 -5.54
C SER A 91 35.77 2.06 -6.52
N HIS A 92 34.87 1.19 -6.07
CA HIS A 92 34.30 0.13 -6.90
C HIS A 92 33.42 0.72 -8.04
N PRO A 93 33.44 0.18 -9.27
CA PRO A 93 32.64 0.69 -10.39
C PRO A 93 31.16 0.87 -10.09
N VAL A 94 30.53 -0.12 -9.47
CA VAL A 94 29.12 -0.10 -9.00
C VAL A 94 28.85 1.10 -8.09
N ILE A 95 29.76 1.37 -7.14
CA ILE A 95 29.62 2.50 -6.20
C ILE A 95 29.78 3.84 -6.93
N GLY A 96 30.67 3.91 -7.93
CA GLY A 96 30.82 5.09 -8.79
C GLY A 96 29.55 5.41 -9.58
N VAL A 97 28.90 4.39 -10.15
CA VAL A 97 27.62 4.54 -10.87
C VAL A 97 26.50 4.92 -9.90
N ALA A 98 26.42 4.27 -8.73
CA ALA A 98 25.46 4.60 -7.68
C ALA A 98 25.61 6.05 -7.19
N ARG A 99 26.83 6.54 -7.02
CA ARG A 99 27.10 7.94 -6.67
C ARG A 99 26.62 8.89 -7.76
N ALA A 100 26.88 8.57 -9.03
CA ALA A 100 26.49 9.42 -10.15
C ALA A 100 24.97 9.63 -10.23
N ILE A 101 24.17 8.57 -10.08
CA ILE A 101 22.69 8.68 -10.11
C ILE A 101 22.16 9.46 -8.90
N VAL A 102 22.79 9.33 -7.72
CA VAL A 102 22.42 10.12 -6.54
C VAL A 102 22.69 11.61 -6.76
N GLU A 103 23.85 11.98 -7.30
CA GLU A 103 24.17 13.38 -7.62
C GLU A 103 23.25 13.94 -8.72
N GLU A 104 22.92 13.12 -9.73
CA GLU A 104 21.93 13.48 -10.76
C GLU A 104 20.55 13.73 -10.14
N ALA A 105 20.10 12.84 -9.25
CA ALA A 105 18.81 12.96 -8.57
C ALA A 105 18.72 14.24 -7.74
N ILE A 106 19.74 14.53 -6.91
CA ILE A 106 19.78 15.72 -6.06
C ILE A 106 19.83 17.01 -6.89
N GLY A 107 20.49 16.98 -8.05
CA GLY A 107 20.54 18.12 -8.97
C GLY A 107 19.28 18.30 -9.82
N SER A 108 18.40 17.30 -9.89
CA SER A 108 17.22 17.33 -10.74
C SER A 108 16.10 18.21 -10.13
N ARG A 109 15.51 19.07 -10.96
CA ARG A 109 14.40 19.95 -10.55
C ARG A 109 13.21 19.16 -10.02
N LEU A 110 12.90 18.03 -10.67
CA LEU A 110 11.76 17.18 -10.32
C LEU A 110 11.88 16.58 -8.93
N SER A 111 13.04 16.00 -8.59
CA SER A 111 13.26 15.40 -7.28
C SER A 111 13.22 16.44 -6.16
N ILE A 112 13.81 17.63 -6.38
CA ILE A 112 13.76 18.74 -5.42
C ILE A 112 12.31 19.19 -5.18
N LEU A 113 11.53 19.41 -6.24
CA LEU A 113 10.13 19.86 -6.13
C LEU A 113 9.29 18.85 -5.34
N LEU A 114 9.50 17.56 -5.59
CA LEU A 114 8.69 16.50 -5.01
C LEU A 114 9.11 16.19 -3.55
N VAL A 115 10.41 16.26 -3.24
CA VAL A 115 10.91 16.25 -1.84
C VAL A 115 10.41 17.48 -1.09
N MET A 116 10.45 18.67 -1.70
CA MET A 116 9.90 19.89 -1.11
C MET A 116 8.41 19.74 -0.80
N MET A 117 7.64 19.11 -1.69
CA MET A 117 6.23 18.82 -1.43
C MET A 117 6.06 17.93 -0.19
N VAL A 118 6.85 16.86 -0.02
CA VAL A 118 6.82 16.03 1.20
C VAL A 118 7.17 16.83 2.45
N VAL A 119 8.24 17.64 2.39
CA VAL A 119 8.72 18.48 3.50
C VAL A 119 7.71 19.56 3.90
N ILE A 120 6.87 20.02 2.97
CA ILE A 120 5.83 21.03 3.21
C ILE A 120 4.54 20.36 3.68
N THR A 121 4.09 19.30 3.02
CA THR A 121 2.80 18.66 3.29
C THR A 121 2.78 18.02 4.68
N LEU A 122 3.85 17.33 5.08
CA LEU A 122 3.88 16.61 6.37
C LEU A 122 3.72 17.55 7.58
N PRO A 123 4.47 18.66 7.72
CA PRO A 123 4.31 19.57 8.85
C PRO A 123 3.04 20.43 8.79
N ILE A 124 2.45 20.63 7.61
CA ILE A 124 1.19 21.38 7.45
C ILE A 124 -0.02 20.52 7.84
N LEU A 125 0.03 19.21 7.62
CA LEU A 125 -1.14 18.35 7.82
C LEU A 125 -1.78 18.48 9.23
N PRO A 126 -1.03 18.56 10.34
CA PRO A 126 -1.60 18.79 11.67
C PRO A 126 -2.37 20.11 11.82
N LEU A 127 -2.04 21.15 11.04
CA LEU A 127 -2.72 22.45 11.06
C LEU A 127 -4.08 22.41 10.37
N LEU A 128 -4.30 21.44 9.48
CA LEU A 128 -5.56 21.24 8.77
C LEU A 128 -6.56 20.40 9.55
N LEU A 129 -6.13 19.79 10.66
CA LEU A 129 -6.98 18.95 11.50
C LEU A 129 -7.85 19.83 12.41
N ASP A 130 -9.14 19.54 12.46
CA ASP A 130 -10.05 20.20 13.39
C ASP A 130 -9.63 19.87 14.84
N PRO A 131 -9.34 20.89 15.68
CA PRO A 131 -9.00 20.68 17.08
C PRO A 131 -10.12 20.07 17.93
N GLN A 132 -11.38 20.11 17.47
CA GLN A 132 -12.53 19.54 18.19
C GLN A 132 -12.66 18.03 18.03
N GLU A 133 -12.01 17.47 17.01
CA GLU A 133 -12.04 16.03 16.76
C GLU A 133 -11.22 15.25 17.79
N ARG A 134 -11.63 14.00 18.01
CA ARG A 134 -10.95 13.07 18.93
C ARG A 134 -9.48 12.93 18.57
N LEU A 135 -8.61 12.96 19.58
CA LEU A 135 -7.16 12.89 19.40
C LEU A 135 -6.73 11.58 18.70
N ALA A 136 -7.39 10.47 19.03
CA ALA A 136 -7.14 9.19 18.36
C ALA A 136 -7.39 9.27 16.85
N TYR A 137 -8.49 9.89 16.43
CA TYR A 137 -8.82 10.08 15.02
C TYR A 137 -7.81 10.98 14.31
N ARG A 138 -7.42 12.10 14.94
CA ARG A 138 -6.41 13.04 14.41
C ARG A 138 -5.06 12.35 14.18
N LEU A 139 -4.64 11.46 15.08
CA LEU A 139 -3.42 10.67 14.94
C LEU A 139 -3.52 9.61 13.83
N GLN A 140 -4.63 8.88 13.78
CA GLN A 140 -4.90 7.89 12.71
C GLN A 140 -4.90 8.54 11.33
N PHE A 141 -5.53 9.71 11.23
CA PHE A 141 -5.56 10.52 10.02
C PHE A 141 -4.14 10.96 9.63
N LEU A 142 -3.38 11.54 10.56
CA LEU A 142 -2.00 11.96 10.32
C LEU A 142 -1.17 10.78 9.80
N LEU A 143 -1.22 9.62 10.45
CA LEU A 143 -0.49 8.42 10.04
C LEU A 143 -0.88 7.94 8.64
N THR A 144 -2.18 7.78 8.41
CA THR A 144 -2.70 7.25 7.14
C THR A 144 -2.34 8.16 5.98
N TRP A 145 -2.64 9.46 6.08
CA TRP A 145 -2.45 10.39 4.99
C TRP A 145 -0.98 10.73 4.73
N SER A 146 -0.18 10.89 5.79
CA SER A 146 1.25 11.19 5.62
C SER A 146 2.01 10.01 5.02
N LEU A 147 1.80 8.78 5.51
CA LEU A 147 2.49 7.59 5.00
C LEU A 147 1.97 7.19 3.62
N SER A 148 0.66 7.25 3.36
CA SER A 148 0.10 6.94 2.04
C SER A 148 0.53 7.96 1.00
N GLY A 149 0.43 9.25 1.34
CA GLY A 149 0.88 10.34 0.48
C GLY A 149 2.37 10.23 0.18
N ALA A 150 3.21 10.01 1.19
CA ALA A 150 4.64 9.80 1.00
C ALA A 150 4.93 8.56 0.15
N SER A 151 4.23 7.43 0.36
CA SER A 151 4.41 6.21 -0.42
C SER A 151 4.15 6.45 -1.92
N VAL A 152 3.07 7.15 -2.27
CA VAL A 152 2.73 7.48 -3.66
C VAL A 152 3.77 8.42 -4.27
N LEU A 153 4.14 9.46 -3.54
CA LEU A 153 5.09 10.46 -3.99
C LEU A 153 6.49 9.87 -4.21
N LEU A 154 6.96 9.05 -3.28
CA LEU A 154 8.22 8.34 -3.41
C LEU A 154 8.18 7.36 -4.59
N ALA A 155 7.11 6.57 -4.76
CA ALA A 155 6.96 5.69 -5.91
C ALA A 155 7.07 6.43 -7.25
N VAL A 156 6.43 7.60 -7.38
CA VAL A 156 6.51 8.42 -8.59
C VAL A 156 7.93 8.96 -8.82
N ILE A 157 8.63 9.43 -7.77
CA ILE A 157 10.05 9.84 -7.89
C ILE A 157 10.90 8.65 -8.33
N THR A 158 10.79 7.51 -7.64
CA THR A 158 11.59 6.31 -7.89
C THR A 158 11.44 5.88 -9.34
N ILE A 159 10.21 5.85 -9.85
CA ILE A 159 9.90 5.49 -11.24
C ILE A 159 10.49 6.53 -12.22
N ALA A 160 10.24 7.82 -11.98
CA ALA A 160 10.70 8.89 -12.86
C ALA A 160 12.23 8.99 -12.91
N LEU A 161 12.90 8.85 -11.77
CA LEU A 161 14.36 8.87 -11.65
C LEU A 161 14.99 7.65 -12.32
N SER A 162 14.45 6.46 -12.06
CA SER A 162 14.94 5.21 -12.64
C SER A 162 14.82 5.20 -14.16
N CYS A 163 13.63 5.55 -14.69
CA CYS A 163 13.41 5.63 -16.13
C CYS A 163 14.24 6.75 -16.76
N GLY A 164 14.24 7.93 -16.15
CA GLY A 164 14.96 9.11 -16.64
C GLY A 164 16.47 8.90 -16.71
N SER A 165 17.05 8.21 -15.73
CA SER A 165 18.48 7.98 -15.71
C SER A 165 18.93 7.03 -16.83
N VAL A 166 18.27 5.89 -17.04
CA VAL A 166 18.67 4.92 -18.09
C VAL A 166 18.30 5.44 -19.48
N CYS A 167 17.06 5.87 -19.70
CA CYS A 167 16.65 6.40 -21.01
C CYS A 167 17.46 7.65 -21.38
N GLY A 168 17.69 8.55 -20.41
CA GLY A 168 18.49 9.75 -20.62
C GLY A 168 19.93 9.45 -21.01
N ASP A 169 20.56 8.42 -20.44
CA ASP A 169 21.92 8.00 -20.84
C ASP A 169 21.98 7.43 -22.25
N ILE A 170 20.93 6.73 -22.67
CA ILE A 170 20.81 6.15 -24.02
C ILE A 170 20.56 7.26 -25.05
N GLU A 171 19.55 8.11 -24.81
CA GLU A 171 19.19 9.21 -25.70
C GLU A 171 20.32 10.24 -25.85
N SER A 172 21.02 10.56 -24.77
CA SER A 172 22.15 11.51 -24.78
C SER A 172 23.48 10.93 -25.25
N ARG A 173 23.52 9.65 -25.66
CA ARG A 173 24.74 8.91 -26.04
C ARG A 173 25.82 8.84 -24.95
N ARG A 174 25.52 9.27 -23.72
CA ARG A 174 26.43 9.16 -22.56
C ARG A 174 26.77 7.72 -22.25
N ILE A 175 25.85 6.78 -22.52
CA ILE A 175 26.07 5.36 -22.30
C ILE A 175 27.33 4.83 -23.02
N HIS A 176 27.67 5.35 -24.21
CA HIS A 176 28.87 4.94 -24.95
C HIS A 176 30.18 5.38 -24.27
N MET A 177 30.17 6.55 -23.62
CA MET A 177 31.33 7.06 -22.86
C MET A 177 31.48 6.33 -21.52
N THR A 178 30.38 5.82 -20.97
CA THR A 178 30.41 5.03 -19.73
C THR A 178 30.86 3.60 -19.99
N LEU A 179 30.37 2.97 -21.07
CA LEU A 179 30.70 1.59 -21.45
C LEU A 179 32.07 1.44 -22.14
N SER A 180 32.76 2.54 -22.47
CA SER A 180 34.16 2.49 -22.90
C SER A 180 35.13 2.29 -21.73
N LYS A 181 34.67 2.54 -20.50
CA LYS A 181 35.39 2.17 -19.27
C LYS A 181 35.20 0.67 -19.01
N PRO A 182 36.13 0.00 -18.32
CA PRO A 182 36.02 -1.43 -17.98
C PRO A 182 34.94 -1.64 -16.89
N ILE A 183 33.68 -1.45 -17.26
CA ILE A 183 32.50 -1.63 -16.41
C ILE A 183 31.56 -2.59 -17.14
N HIS A 184 31.17 -3.67 -16.49
CA HIS A 184 30.22 -4.62 -17.08
C HIS A 184 28.80 -4.04 -17.11
N ARG A 185 27.99 -4.46 -18.09
CA ARG A 185 26.60 -3.95 -18.25
C ARG A 185 25.72 -4.24 -17.02
N TRP A 186 25.94 -5.38 -16.36
CA TRP A 186 25.25 -5.70 -15.10
C TRP A 186 25.71 -4.79 -13.95
N GLU A 187 26.99 -4.42 -13.87
CA GLU A 187 27.52 -3.50 -12.84
C GLU A 187 26.95 -2.10 -12.99
N TYR A 188 26.77 -1.65 -14.24
CA TYR A 188 26.08 -0.39 -14.55
C TYR A 188 24.63 -0.41 -14.07
N LEU A 189 23.87 -1.45 -14.45
CA LEU A 189 22.44 -1.53 -14.10
C LEU A 189 22.24 -1.71 -12.59
N PHE A 190 23.02 -2.60 -11.97
CA PHE A 190 23.01 -2.82 -10.52
C PHE A 190 23.47 -1.59 -9.74
N GLY A 191 24.48 -0.85 -10.23
CA GLY A 191 24.92 0.40 -9.63
C GLY A 191 23.84 1.48 -9.66
N LYS A 192 23.10 1.60 -10.77
CA LYS A 192 21.94 2.52 -10.83
C LYS A 192 20.86 2.12 -9.85
N TRP A 193 20.51 0.85 -9.81
CA TRP A 193 19.53 0.34 -8.85
C TRP A 193 19.97 0.60 -7.40
N LEU A 194 21.22 0.29 -7.05
CA LEU A 194 21.79 0.54 -5.72
C LEU A 194 21.71 2.02 -5.32
N GLY A 195 22.04 2.93 -6.24
CA GLY A 195 21.96 4.36 -5.98
C GLY A 195 20.52 4.83 -5.71
N VAL A 196 19.54 4.35 -6.50
CA VAL A 196 18.12 4.67 -6.30
C VAL A 196 17.61 4.12 -4.97
N ILE A 197 17.87 2.86 -4.64
CA ILE A 197 17.33 2.27 -3.41
C ILE A 197 17.94 2.88 -2.14
N LEU A 198 19.20 3.35 -2.19
CA LEU A 198 19.82 4.04 -1.07
C LEU A 198 19.23 5.45 -0.89
N LEU A 199 18.95 6.14 -1.99
CA LEU A 199 18.22 7.40 -1.96
C LEU A 199 16.81 7.21 -1.40
N ASP A 200 16.09 6.19 -1.87
CA ASP A 200 14.75 5.83 -1.37
C ASP A 200 14.80 5.49 0.12
N GLY A 201 15.79 4.72 0.57
CA GLY A 201 15.97 4.39 1.99
C GLY A 201 16.21 5.63 2.85
N MET A 202 17.02 6.57 2.37
CA MET A 202 17.24 7.87 3.02
C MET A 202 15.93 8.67 3.10
N LEU A 203 15.17 8.75 2.00
CA LEU A 203 13.91 9.51 1.95
C LEU A 203 12.80 8.86 2.80
N VAL A 204 12.64 7.54 2.77
CA VAL A 204 11.72 6.80 3.63
C VAL A 204 12.09 7.00 5.11
N GLY A 205 13.39 6.95 5.44
CA GLY A 205 13.86 7.26 6.79
C GLY A 205 13.51 8.68 7.23
N LEU A 206 13.71 9.67 6.36
CA LEU A 206 13.36 11.06 6.62
C LEU A 206 11.85 11.26 6.83
N VAL A 207 11.02 10.66 5.97
CA VAL A 207 9.56 10.64 6.12
C VAL A 207 9.18 9.98 7.44
N GLY A 208 9.74 8.81 7.74
CA GLY A 208 9.46 8.07 8.96
C GLY A 208 9.76 8.86 10.23
N ILE A 209 10.93 9.51 10.29
CA ILE A 209 11.31 10.38 11.40
C ILE A 209 10.36 11.58 11.50
N GLY A 210 10.01 12.20 10.36
CA GLY A 210 9.07 13.31 10.30
C GLY A 210 7.69 12.96 10.83
N VAL A 211 7.11 11.85 10.34
CA VAL A 211 5.79 11.36 10.75
C VAL A 211 5.82 10.99 12.23
N TYR A 212 6.85 10.27 12.69
CA TYR A 212 6.98 9.89 14.09
C TYR A 212 7.08 11.12 15.01
N ALA A 213 7.89 12.11 14.65
CA ALA A 213 7.99 13.36 15.39
C ALA A 213 6.66 14.14 15.38
N GLY A 214 5.96 14.18 14.24
CA GLY A 214 4.63 14.80 14.12
C GLY A 214 3.58 14.11 15.00
N VAL A 215 3.61 12.77 15.07
CA VAL A 215 2.77 11.97 15.96
C VAL A 215 3.07 12.27 17.42
N LEU A 216 4.34 12.33 17.82
CA LEU A 216 4.71 12.67 19.20
C LEU A 216 4.27 14.09 19.57
N ALA A 217 4.44 15.05 18.66
CA ALA A 217 4.00 16.43 18.87
C ALA A 217 2.47 16.53 18.99
N LEU A 218 1.73 15.83 18.13
CA LEU A 218 0.28 15.80 18.16
C LEU A 218 -0.26 15.07 19.41
N ALA A 219 0.39 13.99 19.84
CA ALA A 219 0.03 13.24 21.04
C ALA A 219 0.15 14.07 22.34
N GLN A 220 0.96 15.14 22.35
CA GLN A 220 1.06 16.07 23.48
C GLN A 220 -0.09 17.09 23.55
N THR A 221 -0.92 17.20 22.51
CA THR A 221 -2.08 18.08 22.54
C THR A 221 -3.18 17.52 23.46
N PRO A 222 -4.06 18.37 24.03
CA PRO A 222 -5.13 17.92 24.91
C PRO A 222 -6.05 16.93 24.18
N ALA A 223 -6.48 15.89 24.90
CA ALA A 223 -7.49 14.94 24.41
C ALA A 223 -8.89 15.49 24.71
N ALA A 224 -9.91 14.98 24.01
CA ALA A 224 -11.29 15.39 24.26
C ALA A 224 -11.75 14.99 25.68
N ASP A 225 -11.39 13.78 26.10
CA ASP A 225 -11.71 13.22 27.40
C ASP A 225 -10.68 12.16 27.83
N ALA A 226 -10.83 11.60 29.03
CA ALA A 226 -9.96 10.53 29.52
C ALA A 226 -10.04 9.26 28.67
N THR A 227 -11.22 8.95 28.12
CA THR A 227 -11.42 7.78 27.24
C THR A 227 -10.67 7.95 25.92
N ASP A 228 -10.72 9.14 25.32
CA ASP A 228 -9.93 9.46 24.11
C ASP A 228 -8.42 9.38 24.38
N ARG A 229 -7.94 9.83 25.55
CA ARG A 229 -6.53 9.65 25.94
C ARG A 229 -6.14 8.17 26.02
N LEU A 230 -6.97 7.35 26.67
CA LEU A 230 -6.74 5.90 26.75
C LEU A 230 -6.77 5.24 25.36
N ALA A 231 -7.69 5.65 24.49
CA ALA A 231 -7.75 5.16 23.12
C ALA A 231 -6.46 5.47 22.34
N VAL A 232 -5.87 6.64 22.52
CA VAL A 232 -4.57 6.99 21.90
C VAL A 232 -3.47 6.04 22.37
N GLU A 233 -3.35 5.80 23.67
CA GLU A 233 -2.27 5.00 24.26
C GLU A 233 -2.43 3.50 23.95
N GLU A 234 -3.65 2.98 24.06
CA GLU A 234 -3.95 1.56 23.93
C GLU A 234 -4.37 1.14 22.52
N GLN A 235 -4.78 2.06 21.65
CA GLN A 235 -5.23 1.70 20.29
C GLN A 235 -4.35 2.25 19.18
N VAL A 236 -3.72 3.41 19.34
CA VAL A 236 -2.93 4.05 18.27
C VAL A 236 -1.42 3.94 18.52
N LEU A 237 -0.95 4.38 19.68
CA LEU A 237 0.48 4.43 20.05
C LEU A 237 0.98 3.12 20.65
N THR A 238 0.52 2.00 20.09
CA THR A 238 0.88 0.66 20.52
C THR A 238 1.09 -0.25 19.30
N ALA A 239 1.50 -1.49 19.55
CA ALA A 239 1.56 -2.52 18.53
C ALA A 239 0.86 -3.78 19.05
N ARG A 240 -0.34 -4.03 18.53
CA ARG A 240 -1.24 -5.10 18.97
C ARG A 240 -1.29 -6.24 17.97
N VAL A 241 -1.07 -7.47 18.45
CA VAL A 241 -1.34 -8.67 17.63
C VAL A 241 -2.85 -8.83 17.53
N VAL A 242 -3.33 -9.18 16.34
CA VAL A 242 -4.74 -9.43 16.07
C VAL A 242 -4.95 -10.93 15.91
N ALA A 243 -5.78 -11.51 16.77
CA ALA A 243 -6.29 -12.86 16.66
C ALA A 243 -7.72 -12.81 16.12
N ARG A 244 -7.97 -13.57 15.05
CA ARG A 244 -9.27 -13.71 14.41
C ARG A 244 -9.89 -15.05 14.78
N PRO A 245 -11.23 -15.18 14.76
CA PRO A 245 -11.86 -16.43 15.10
C PRO A 245 -11.54 -17.47 14.02
N VAL A 246 -11.24 -18.70 14.45
CA VAL A 246 -10.98 -19.82 13.55
C VAL A 246 -12.29 -20.21 12.89
N HIS A 247 -12.35 -20.02 11.57
CA HIS A 247 -13.51 -20.44 10.80
C HIS A 247 -13.73 -21.95 10.93
N PRO A 248 -14.99 -22.41 10.98
CA PRO A 248 -15.31 -23.82 10.91
C PRO A 248 -14.71 -24.37 9.61
N SER A 249 -13.77 -25.29 9.75
CA SER A 249 -13.00 -25.87 8.65
C SER A 249 -12.89 -27.38 8.85
N GLY A 250 -12.61 -28.10 7.76
CA GLY A 250 -12.51 -29.55 7.76
C GLY A 250 -13.76 -30.28 7.27
N ALA A 251 -13.73 -31.60 7.42
CA ALA A 251 -14.68 -32.51 6.77
C ALA A 251 -16.16 -32.21 7.11
N ASP A 252 -16.45 -31.72 8.31
CA ASP A 252 -17.82 -31.45 8.75
C ASP A 252 -18.41 -30.21 8.07
N PHE A 253 -17.60 -29.15 7.94
CA PHE A 253 -17.99 -27.97 7.18
C PHE A 253 -18.19 -28.31 5.70
N ASP A 254 -17.24 -29.06 5.11
CA ASP A 254 -17.32 -29.51 3.72
C ASP A 254 -18.55 -30.39 3.45
N ARG A 255 -18.88 -31.30 4.38
CA ARG A 255 -20.12 -32.09 4.32
C ARG A 255 -21.36 -31.20 4.36
N SER A 256 -21.37 -30.17 5.21
CA SER A 256 -22.49 -29.24 5.29
C SER A 256 -22.65 -28.41 4.00
N VAL A 257 -21.55 -28.03 3.36
CA VAL A 257 -21.54 -27.34 2.07
C VAL A 257 -22.06 -28.28 0.97
N ALA A 258 -21.58 -29.53 0.94
CA ALA A 258 -22.02 -30.53 -0.01
C ALA A 258 -23.52 -30.87 0.12
N ALA A 259 -24.03 -30.94 1.35
CA ALA A 259 -25.46 -31.16 1.60
C ALA A 259 -26.31 -30.01 1.04
N THR A 260 -25.95 -28.75 1.32
CA THR A 260 -26.66 -27.58 0.78
C THR A 260 -26.57 -27.50 -0.75
N ILE A 261 -25.44 -27.90 -1.34
CA ILE A 261 -25.29 -28.02 -2.79
C ILE A 261 -26.29 -29.03 -3.35
N GLU A 262 -26.42 -30.20 -2.74
CA GLU A 262 -27.32 -31.24 -3.22
C GLU A 262 -28.79 -30.84 -3.09
N GLU A 263 -29.16 -30.14 -2.00
CA GLU A 263 -30.50 -29.55 -1.83
C GLU A 263 -30.83 -28.53 -2.93
N ILE A 264 -29.91 -27.62 -3.23
CA ILE A 264 -30.12 -26.59 -4.27
C ILE A 264 -30.16 -27.24 -5.66
N ARG A 265 -29.29 -28.23 -5.93
CA ARG A 265 -29.32 -29.01 -7.16
C ARG A 265 -30.64 -29.74 -7.33
N ALA A 266 -31.19 -30.32 -6.26
CA ALA A 266 -32.48 -31.00 -6.32
C ALA A 266 -33.66 -30.04 -6.56
N ALA A 267 -33.57 -28.80 -6.07
CA ALA A 267 -34.60 -27.78 -6.23
C ALA A 267 -34.59 -27.13 -7.63
N ASP A 268 -33.42 -26.85 -8.20
CA ASP A 268 -33.26 -26.27 -9.55
C ASP A 268 -32.00 -26.80 -10.26
N PRO A 269 -32.09 -27.98 -10.89
CA PRO A 269 -30.95 -28.61 -11.58
C PRO A 269 -30.41 -27.75 -12.73
N ALA A 270 -31.30 -27.07 -13.45
CA ALA A 270 -30.95 -26.36 -14.68
C ALA A 270 -30.16 -25.07 -14.44
N SER A 271 -30.35 -24.40 -13.30
CA SER A 271 -29.53 -23.24 -12.93
C SER A 271 -28.20 -23.63 -12.28
N PHE A 272 -28.18 -24.71 -11.50
CA PHE A 272 -26.96 -25.20 -10.85
C PHE A 272 -25.95 -25.76 -11.86
N ASP A 273 -26.41 -26.55 -12.84
CA ASP A 273 -25.54 -27.20 -13.83
C ASP A 273 -24.88 -26.22 -14.83
N ARG A 274 -25.39 -24.98 -14.92
CA ARG A 274 -24.77 -23.92 -15.74
C ARG A 274 -23.45 -23.40 -15.15
N SER A 275 -23.32 -23.39 -13.82
CA SER A 275 -22.11 -22.90 -13.14
C SER A 275 -21.95 -23.47 -11.72
N PRO A 276 -21.66 -24.78 -11.57
CA PRO A 276 -21.60 -25.47 -10.27
C PRO A 276 -20.57 -24.86 -9.32
N ASP A 277 -19.44 -24.38 -9.84
CA ASP A 277 -18.38 -23.76 -9.02
C ASP A 277 -18.81 -22.42 -8.42
N GLN A 278 -19.55 -21.60 -9.18
CA GLN A 278 -20.08 -20.32 -8.68
C GLN A 278 -21.16 -20.55 -7.63
N ALA A 279 -22.02 -21.55 -7.84
CA ALA A 279 -23.04 -21.92 -6.87
C ALA A 279 -22.41 -22.39 -5.55
N ARG A 280 -21.39 -23.28 -5.61
CA ARG A 280 -20.63 -23.70 -4.42
C ARG A 280 -20.04 -22.51 -3.68
N LYS A 281 -19.44 -21.53 -4.36
CA LYS A 281 -18.82 -20.37 -3.70
C LYS A 281 -19.82 -19.42 -3.08
N ARG A 282 -20.95 -19.16 -3.73
CA ARG A 282 -22.07 -18.42 -3.14
C ARG A 282 -22.55 -19.11 -1.87
N ILE A 283 -22.70 -20.44 -1.89
CA ILE A 283 -23.10 -21.23 -0.72
C ILE A 283 -22.05 -21.16 0.39
N VAL A 284 -20.75 -21.25 0.05
CA VAL A 284 -19.66 -21.10 1.03
C VAL A 284 -19.67 -19.69 1.64
N ALA A 285 -19.74 -18.64 0.81
CA ALA A 285 -19.80 -17.26 1.27
C ALA A 285 -21.04 -17.00 2.14
N GLN A 286 -22.19 -17.54 1.75
CA GLN A 286 -23.42 -17.49 2.52
C GLN A 286 -23.29 -18.22 3.85
N LYS A 287 -22.72 -19.43 3.89
CA LYS A 287 -22.47 -20.16 5.14
C LYS A 287 -21.46 -19.45 6.04
N VAL A 288 -20.42 -18.85 5.47
CA VAL A 288 -19.45 -18.03 6.21
C VAL A 288 -20.16 -16.83 6.80
N HIS A 289 -20.98 -16.11 6.03
CA HIS A 289 -21.76 -14.98 6.53
C HIS A 289 -22.73 -15.42 7.63
N GLN A 290 -23.49 -16.50 7.43
CA GLN A 290 -24.38 -17.10 8.43
C GLN A 290 -23.65 -17.46 9.73
N TRP A 291 -22.43 -17.98 9.65
CA TRP A 291 -21.63 -18.28 10.84
C TRP A 291 -21.19 -17.03 11.60
N HIS A 292 -21.02 -15.89 10.93
CA HIS A 292 -20.76 -14.59 11.58
C HIS A 292 -22.05 -13.89 12.04
N THR A 293 -23.21 -14.49 11.79
CA THR A 293 -24.50 -13.93 12.18
C THR A 293 -25.06 -14.70 13.37
N VAL A 294 -25.26 -13.98 14.48
CA VAL A 294 -25.94 -14.48 15.67
C VAL A 294 -27.43 -14.16 15.53
N THR A 295 -28.21 -15.15 15.10
CA THR A 295 -29.66 -15.03 14.98
C THR A 295 -30.31 -14.84 16.35
N ALA A 296 -31.49 -14.22 16.36
CA ALA A 296 -32.18 -13.90 17.60
C ALA A 296 -32.55 -15.17 18.39
N GLY A 297 -32.27 -15.16 19.70
CA GLY A 297 -32.49 -16.31 20.58
C GLY A 297 -31.50 -17.46 20.38
N VAL A 298 -30.53 -17.33 19.49
CA VAL A 298 -29.48 -18.32 19.25
C VAL A 298 -28.18 -17.89 19.92
N VAL A 299 -27.42 -18.88 20.34
CA VAL A 299 -26.10 -18.72 20.95
C VAL A 299 -25.05 -19.18 19.94
N SER A 300 -24.10 -18.31 19.63
CA SER A 300 -22.99 -18.60 18.70
C SER A 300 -21.65 -18.51 19.42
N SER A 301 -20.81 -19.52 19.23
CA SER A 301 -19.47 -19.60 19.84
C SER A 301 -18.37 -19.46 18.79
N TYR A 302 -17.40 -18.59 19.08
CA TYR A 302 -16.24 -18.31 18.26
C TYR A 302 -14.98 -18.75 19.00
N LEU A 303 -14.15 -19.57 18.36
CA LEU A 303 -12.89 -20.04 18.92
C LEU A 303 -11.74 -19.19 18.39
N PHE A 304 -10.92 -18.66 19.29
CA PHE A 304 -9.69 -17.97 18.98
C PHE A 304 -8.52 -18.81 19.46
N THR A 305 -7.47 -18.87 18.65
CA THR A 305 -6.28 -19.70 18.91
C THR A 305 -5.01 -18.91 18.69
N GLY A 306 -3.88 -19.41 19.19
CA GLY A 306 -2.56 -18.81 18.93
C GLY A 306 -2.18 -17.72 19.93
N PHE A 307 -2.84 -17.68 21.10
CA PHE A 307 -2.39 -16.83 22.19
C PHE A 307 -1.24 -17.51 22.93
N ASP A 308 -0.11 -16.83 23.03
CA ASP A 308 0.92 -17.19 24.00
C ASP A 308 0.65 -16.41 25.29
N ARG A 309 -0.05 -17.04 26.24
CA ARG A 309 -0.41 -16.43 27.53
C ARG A 309 0.81 -15.92 28.29
N GLN A 310 1.98 -16.53 28.12
CA GLN A 310 3.22 -16.10 28.79
C GLN A 310 3.85 -14.89 28.09
N ALA A 311 3.66 -14.74 26.79
CA ALA A 311 4.11 -13.56 26.05
C ALA A 311 3.22 -12.33 26.29
N ILE A 312 1.95 -12.52 26.68
CA ILE A 312 1.02 -11.44 27.01
C ILE A 312 1.35 -10.88 28.40
N ARG A 313 2.07 -9.76 28.43
CA ARG A 313 2.42 -9.06 29.69
C ARG A 313 1.29 -8.21 30.26
N ALA A 314 0.28 -7.89 29.45
CA ALA A 314 -0.82 -7.05 29.87
C ALA A 314 -1.84 -7.87 30.71
N PRO A 315 -2.44 -7.28 31.76
CA PRO A 315 -3.48 -7.95 32.55
C PRO A 315 -4.80 -8.11 31.78
N VAL A 316 -4.98 -7.34 30.70
CA VAL A 316 -6.16 -7.36 29.85
C VAL A 316 -5.79 -7.54 28.38
N VAL A 317 -6.69 -8.18 27.63
CA VAL A 317 -6.72 -8.25 26.17
C VAL A 317 -7.99 -7.59 25.67
N GLN A 318 -7.95 -6.97 24.50
CA GLN A 318 -9.05 -6.19 23.96
C GLN A 318 -9.86 -7.01 22.96
N LEU A 319 -11.14 -7.21 23.23
CA LEU A 319 -12.09 -7.70 22.25
C LEU A 319 -12.64 -6.51 21.46
N ARG A 320 -12.20 -6.36 20.22
CA ARG A 320 -12.77 -5.40 19.27
C ARG A 320 -13.91 -6.08 18.52
N LEU A 321 -15.07 -5.43 18.50
CA LEU A 321 -16.24 -5.93 17.79
C LEU A 321 -16.98 -4.80 17.09
N GLU A 322 -17.50 -5.09 15.90
CA GLU A 322 -18.27 -4.18 15.06
C GLU A 322 -19.58 -4.89 14.69
N PRO A 323 -20.59 -4.84 15.58
CA PRO A 323 -21.85 -5.53 15.37
C PRO A 323 -22.73 -4.73 14.40
N PHE A 324 -23.35 -5.43 13.47
CA PHE A 324 -24.39 -4.89 12.60
C PHE A 324 -25.74 -5.50 12.95
N ALA A 325 -26.75 -4.65 13.07
CA ALA A 325 -28.14 -5.04 13.22
C ALA A 325 -28.70 -5.39 11.84
N ASP A 326 -28.74 -6.68 11.52
CA ASP A 326 -29.38 -7.19 10.31
C ASP A 326 -30.90 -7.21 10.49
N ASN A 327 -31.62 -6.96 9.40
CA ASN A 327 -33.09 -6.89 9.38
C ASN A 327 -33.67 -5.78 10.29
N SER A 328 -32.97 -4.64 10.37
CA SER A 328 -33.51 -3.42 10.97
C SER A 328 -33.44 -2.26 9.97
N SER A 329 -34.53 -1.51 9.90
CA SER A 329 -34.67 -0.24 9.19
C SER A 329 -34.14 0.95 10.01
N ILE A 330 -33.83 0.73 11.29
CA ILE A 330 -33.37 1.76 12.22
C ILE A 330 -31.89 2.02 12.01
N ALA A 331 -31.55 3.26 11.63
CA ALA A 331 -30.17 3.69 11.53
C ALA A 331 -29.50 3.61 12.91
N ARG A 332 -28.38 2.86 13.01
CA ARG A 332 -27.63 2.63 14.26
C ARG A 332 -28.47 2.02 15.39
N ALA A 333 -29.28 1.03 15.05
CA ALA A 333 -30.04 0.26 16.03
C ALA A 333 -29.15 -0.25 17.18
N ASP A 334 -29.68 -0.26 18.40
CA ASP A 334 -28.96 -0.79 19.56
C ASP A 334 -28.94 -2.32 19.53
N VAL A 335 -27.76 -2.88 19.72
CA VAL A 335 -27.49 -4.31 19.70
C VAL A 335 -27.20 -4.82 21.09
N ARG A 336 -28.09 -5.67 21.61
CA ARG A 336 -28.03 -6.27 22.94
C ARG A 336 -27.61 -7.73 22.89
N PHE A 337 -26.56 -8.08 23.61
CA PHE A 337 -26.08 -9.46 23.72
C PHE A 337 -25.45 -9.75 25.08
N ALA A 338 -25.45 -11.03 25.46
CA ALA A 338 -24.68 -11.52 26.59
C ALA A 338 -23.43 -12.27 26.11
N LEU A 339 -22.36 -12.20 26.89
CA LEU A 339 -21.05 -12.75 26.55
C LEU A 339 -20.62 -13.83 27.56
N TRP A 340 -20.03 -14.92 27.07
CA TRP A 340 -19.31 -15.89 27.91
C TRP A 340 -17.89 -16.06 27.39
N LEU A 341 -16.93 -16.17 28.30
CA LEU A 341 -15.52 -16.43 28.03
C LEU A 341 -15.19 -17.83 28.57
N ASN A 342 -14.86 -18.76 27.69
CA ASN A 342 -14.59 -20.15 28.06
C ASN A 342 -15.71 -20.73 28.96
N GLU A 343 -16.96 -20.54 28.53
CA GLU A 343 -18.19 -20.97 29.22
C GLU A 343 -18.48 -20.26 30.56
N ARG A 344 -17.70 -19.23 30.93
CA ARG A 344 -17.93 -18.42 32.12
C ARG A 344 -18.65 -17.11 31.76
N PRO A 345 -19.72 -16.72 32.45
CA PRO A 345 -20.44 -15.48 32.16
C PRO A 345 -19.55 -14.25 32.34
N PHE A 346 -19.63 -13.29 31.42
CA PHE A 346 -18.89 -12.04 31.48
C PHE A 346 -19.72 -10.88 30.90
N PRO A 347 -19.69 -9.68 31.51
CA PRO A 347 -19.10 -9.37 32.80
C PRO A 347 -20.03 -9.84 33.94
N MET A 348 -19.45 -10.15 35.08
CA MET A 348 -20.20 -10.34 36.33
C MET A 348 -20.11 -9.05 37.14
N ARG A 349 -21.24 -8.40 37.40
CA ARG A 349 -21.34 -7.22 38.28
C ARG A 349 -22.32 -7.54 39.40
N ASP A 350 -21.90 -7.34 40.65
CA ASP A 350 -22.69 -7.65 41.85
C ASP A 350 -23.29 -9.07 41.88
N GLY A 351 -22.61 -10.03 41.23
CA GLY A 351 -23.06 -11.43 41.13
C GLY A 351 -24.07 -11.71 40.02
N GLU A 352 -24.46 -10.70 39.24
CA GLU A 352 -25.35 -10.84 38.08
C GLU A 352 -24.57 -10.77 36.76
N HIS A 353 -25.03 -11.55 35.77
CA HIS A 353 -24.50 -11.53 34.41
C HIS A 353 -25.17 -10.42 33.60
N GLU A 354 -24.42 -9.36 33.32
CA GLU A 354 -24.94 -8.23 32.53
C GLU A 354 -24.80 -8.45 31.03
N SER A 355 -25.75 -7.90 30.28
CA SER A 355 -25.70 -7.82 28.82
C SER A 355 -25.07 -6.51 28.37
N TYR A 356 -24.32 -6.54 27.28
CA TYR A 356 -23.87 -5.34 26.58
C TYR A 356 -24.97 -4.81 25.66
N THR A 357 -25.06 -3.48 25.55
CA THR A 357 -25.88 -2.79 24.56
C THR A 357 -24.98 -1.84 23.78
N PHE A 358 -24.85 -2.06 22.49
CA PHE A 358 -23.93 -1.33 21.61
C PHE A 358 -24.62 -0.83 20.36
N SER A 359 -24.28 0.38 19.90
CA SER A 359 -24.84 0.89 18.65
C SER A 359 -24.29 0.14 17.44
N SER A 360 -25.20 -0.28 16.54
CA SER A 360 -24.88 -0.97 15.30
C SER A 360 -24.00 -0.14 14.36
N GLY A 361 -23.07 -0.80 13.68
CA GLY A 361 -22.16 -0.21 12.70
C GLY A 361 -21.08 0.69 13.32
N MET A 362 -20.83 0.54 14.62
CA MET A 362 -19.70 1.18 15.31
C MET A 362 -18.75 0.14 15.87
N THR A 363 -17.45 0.45 15.86
CA THR A 363 -16.46 -0.36 16.54
C THR A 363 -16.54 -0.11 18.05
N HIS A 364 -16.69 -1.19 18.81
CA HIS A 364 -16.63 -1.21 20.27
C HIS A 364 -15.43 -2.03 20.74
N THR A 365 -14.92 -1.71 21.92
CA THR A 365 -13.80 -2.46 22.54
C THR A 365 -14.19 -2.85 23.95
N ILE A 366 -14.01 -4.13 24.29
CA ILE A 366 -14.22 -4.68 25.63
C ILE A 366 -12.88 -5.20 26.15
N ASP A 367 -12.50 -4.80 27.35
CA ASP A 367 -11.33 -5.34 28.03
C ASP A 367 -11.67 -6.67 28.69
N LEU A 368 -11.05 -7.75 28.20
CA LEU A 368 -11.15 -9.09 28.75
C LEU A 368 -9.94 -9.38 29.63
N PRO A 369 -10.11 -10.01 30.81
CA PRO A 369 -8.97 -10.43 31.63
C PRO A 369 -8.10 -11.43 30.86
N THR A 370 -6.77 -11.29 30.89
CA THR A 370 -5.84 -12.26 30.27
C THR A 370 -6.01 -13.66 30.87
N GLU A 371 -6.47 -13.77 32.12
CA GLU A 371 -6.81 -15.02 32.79
C GLU A 371 -7.97 -15.79 32.12
N SER A 372 -8.76 -15.13 31.28
CA SER A 372 -9.81 -15.79 30.51
C SER A 372 -9.23 -16.68 29.40
N ILE A 373 -7.98 -16.48 29.00
CA ILE A 373 -7.28 -17.32 28.00
C ILE A 373 -6.85 -18.62 28.68
N ALA A 374 -7.25 -19.75 28.10
CA ALA A 374 -6.90 -21.07 28.58
C ALA A 374 -5.39 -21.34 28.42
N ASP A 375 -4.86 -22.27 29.22
CA ASP A 375 -3.42 -22.58 29.24
C ASP A 375 -2.92 -23.19 27.93
N ASP A 376 -3.81 -23.74 27.11
CA ASP A 376 -3.54 -24.22 25.75
C ASP A 376 -3.49 -23.11 24.69
N GLY A 377 -3.63 -21.84 25.10
CA GLY A 377 -3.58 -20.69 24.21
C GLY A 377 -4.88 -20.47 23.42
N THR A 378 -6.00 -20.99 23.92
CA THR A 378 -7.33 -20.82 23.31
C THR A 378 -8.24 -19.90 24.12
N LEU A 379 -9.11 -19.18 23.41
CA LEU A 379 -10.18 -18.37 23.99
C LEU A 379 -11.46 -18.62 23.21
N ARG A 380 -12.46 -19.22 23.84
CA ARG A 380 -13.81 -19.38 23.29
C ARG A 380 -14.67 -18.24 23.76
N ILE A 381 -15.18 -17.45 22.82
CA ILE A 381 -16.09 -16.33 23.09
C ILE A 381 -17.47 -16.72 22.56
N THR A 382 -18.45 -16.74 23.45
CA THR A 382 -19.83 -17.10 23.12
C THR A 382 -20.73 -15.89 23.26
N PHE A 383 -21.49 -15.60 22.21
CA PHE A 383 -22.48 -14.53 22.17
C PHE A 383 -23.88 -15.13 22.20
N ALA A 384 -24.73 -14.66 23.12
CA ALA A 384 -26.16 -14.90 23.06
C ALA A 384 -26.86 -13.62 22.62
N ASN A 385 -27.54 -13.68 21.48
CA ASN A 385 -28.31 -12.55 20.98
C ASN A 385 -29.57 -12.34 21.85
N GLN A 386 -29.64 -11.18 22.52
CA GLN A 386 -30.76 -10.77 23.35
C GLN A 386 -31.62 -9.67 22.71
N ASN A 387 -31.33 -9.30 21.46
CA ASN A 387 -32.23 -8.47 20.67
C ASN A 387 -33.49 -9.27 20.35
N LEU A 388 -34.55 -8.95 21.09
CA LEU A 388 -35.92 -9.24 20.71
C LEU A 388 -36.35 -8.27 19.60
N VAL A 389 -37.62 -8.37 19.19
CA VAL A 389 -38.22 -7.44 18.22
C VAL A 389 -38.05 -6.00 18.72
N MET A 390 -37.33 -5.19 17.96
CA MET A 390 -37.10 -3.78 18.29
C MET A 390 -38.39 -2.97 18.18
N PRO A 391 -38.55 -1.87 18.94
CA PRO A 391 -39.71 -1.00 18.78
C PRO A 391 -39.82 -0.46 17.35
N GLY A 392 -40.88 -0.85 16.63
CA GLY A 392 -41.11 -0.47 15.24
C GLY A 392 -40.68 -1.49 14.19
N GLU A 393 -40.08 -2.60 14.59
CA GLU A 393 -39.78 -3.74 13.72
C GLU A 393 -40.79 -4.87 13.92
N GLU A 394 -40.99 -5.70 12.88
CA GLU A 394 -41.87 -6.88 12.95
C GLU A 394 -41.10 -8.17 13.19
N GLN A 395 -39.80 -8.18 12.89
CA GLN A 395 -38.94 -9.34 12.98
C GLN A 395 -37.86 -9.16 14.03
N PRO A 396 -37.41 -10.25 14.67
CA PRO A 396 -36.33 -10.17 15.63
C PRO A 396 -35.00 -9.93 14.91
N THR A 397 -34.19 -9.01 15.45
CA THR A 397 -32.97 -8.53 14.81
C THR A 397 -31.81 -9.50 15.03
N SER A 398 -31.12 -9.87 13.95
CA SER A 398 -29.88 -10.65 14.04
C SER A 398 -28.65 -9.74 14.16
N ILE A 399 -27.61 -10.25 14.79
CA ILE A 399 -26.33 -9.53 14.96
C ILE A 399 -25.34 -10.13 13.99
N SER A 400 -24.89 -9.39 12.99
CA SER A 400 -23.82 -9.84 12.09
C SER A 400 -22.50 -9.17 12.39
N PHE A 401 -21.41 -9.90 12.19
CA PHE A 401 -20.05 -9.39 12.22
C PHE A 401 -19.44 -9.50 10.82
N THR A 402 -18.79 -8.44 10.35
CA THR A 402 -18.09 -8.48 9.05
C THR A 402 -17.02 -9.59 9.06
N PRO A 403 -17.04 -10.55 8.11
CA PRO A 403 -16.05 -11.62 8.07
C PRO A 403 -14.62 -11.07 8.03
N GLY A 404 -13.77 -11.57 8.92
CA GLY A 404 -12.36 -11.18 9.01
C GLY A 404 -12.05 -9.90 9.81
N GLU A 405 -12.96 -8.92 9.91
CA GLU A 405 -12.68 -7.63 10.57
C GLU A 405 -13.68 -7.24 11.68
N GLY A 406 -14.87 -7.82 11.69
CA GLY A 406 -15.95 -7.47 12.60
C GLY A 406 -15.82 -8.07 14.01
N LEU A 407 -14.96 -9.07 14.20
CA LEU A 407 -14.71 -9.70 15.49
C LEU A 407 -13.22 -10.08 15.63
N GLU A 408 -12.52 -9.40 16.52
CA GLU A 408 -11.06 -9.50 16.66
C GLU A 408 -10.64 -9.42 18.14
N VAL A 409 -9.75 -10.30 18.58
CA VAL A 409 -9.11 -10.21 19.90
C VAL A 409 -7.71 -9.65 19.71
N MET A 410 -7.37 -8.61 20.46
CA MET A 410 -6.13 -7.86 20.32
C MET A 410 -5.37 -7.82 21.64
N TYR A 411 -4.06 -7.99 21.58
CA TYR A 411 -3.21 -7.82 22.75
C TYR A 411 -1.92 -7.09 22.39
N ARG A 412 -1.41 -6.29 23.32
CA ARG A 412 -0.18 -5.53 23.14
C ARG A 412 1.03 -6.46 23.10
N ALA A 413 1.76 -6.45 21.99
CA ALA A 413 2.95 -7.26 21.79
C ALA A 413 4.23 -6.43 21.60
N GLY A 414 4.12 -5.13 21.31
CA GLY A 414 5.28 -4.29 21.05
C GLY A 414 5.06 -2.79 21.27
N SER A 415 6.08 -2.02 20.94
CA SER A 415 6.04 -0.57 20.95
C SER A 415 5.67 -0.01 19.57
N PHE A 416 5.02 1.15 19.57
CA PHE A 416 4.67 1.87 18.34
C PHE A 416 5.91 2.18 17.48
N GLY A 417 6.99 2.69 18.08
CA GLY A 417 8.21 3.03 17.35
C GLY A 417 8.86 1.83 16.63
N GLY A 418 8.94 0.68 17.30
CA GLY A 418 9.44 -0.55 16.67
C GLY A 418 8.55 -1.02 15.53
N ASN A 419 7.23 -0.81 15.64
CA ASN A 419 6.28 -1.12 14.60
C ASN A 419 6.42 -0.17 13.40
N VAL A 420 6.58 1.14 13.62
CA VAL A 420 6.82 2.14 12.57
C VAL A 420 8.03 1.75 11.72
N VAL A 421 9.14 1.33 12.33
CA VAL A 421 10.32 0.84 11.59
C VAL A 421 9.97 -0.34 10.69
N ARG A 422 9.16 -1.29 11.17
CA ARG A 422 8.71 -2.44 10.36
C ARG A 422 7.89 -2.01 9.15
N GLY A 423 6.94 -1.08 9.33
CA GLY A 423 6.15 -0.57 8.21
C GLY A 423 6.97 0.24 7.21
N LEU A 424 7.96 1.01 7.68
CA LEU A 424 8.90 1.72 6.81
C LEU A 424 9.78 0.75 6.00
N LEU A 425 10.21 -0.37 6.59
CA LEU A 425 10.95 -1.41 5.86
C LEU A 425 10.10 -2.05 4.75
N VAL A 426 8.81 -2.30 5.00
CA VAL A 426 7.88 -2.79 3.98
C VAL A 426 7.68 -1.75 2.87
N MET A 427 7.52 -0.47 3.23
CA MET A 427 7.43 0.63 2.27
C MET A 427 8.69 0.71 1.39
N TRP A 428 9.87 0.65 2.01
CA TRP A 428 11.14 0.66 1.29
C TRP A 428 11.28 -0.55 0.36
N ALA A 429 10.91 -1.76 0.80
CA ALA A 429 10.93 -2.96 -0.03
C ALA A 429 10.03 -2.83 -1.28
N LYS A 430 8.87 -2.17 -1.17
CA LYS A 430 8.01 -1.86 -2.33
C LYS A 430 8.71 -0.90 -3.31
N LEU A 431 9.41 0.12 -2.83
CA LEU A 431 10.18 1.03 -3.70
C LEU A 431 11.36 0.33 -4.37
N VAL A 432 12.05 -0.57 -3.67
CA VAL A 432 13.14 -1.39 -4.22
C VAL A 432 12.69 -2.20 -5.43
N LEU A 433 11.50 -2.81 -5.35
CA LEU A 433 10.85 -3.47 -6.49
C LEU A 433 10.61 -2.51 -7.66
N LEU A 434 9.98 -1.37 -7.38
CA LEU A 434 9.62 -0.39 -8.40
C LEU A 434 10.85 0.17 -9.12
N ALA A 435 11.93 0.42 -8.40
CA ALA A 435 13.22 0.82 -8.99
C ALA A 435 13.73 -0.24 -9.96
N ALA A 436 13.70 -1.52 -9.59
CA ALA A 436 14.13 -2.61 -10.47
C ALA A 436 13.23 -2.74 -11.70
N ALA A 437 11.91 -2.67 -11.53
CA ALA A 437 10.95 -2.72 -12.62
C ALA A 437 11.15 -1.55 -13.61
N ALA A 438 11.35 -0.34 -13.10
CA ALA A 438 11.56 0.85 -13.90
C ALA A 438 12.89 0.82 -14.67
N LEU A 439 13.97 0.37 -14.02
CA LEU A 439 15.26 0.18 -14.70
C LEU A 439 15.19 -0.92 -15.76
N ALA A 440 14.50 -2.02 -15.49
CA ALA A 440 14.28 -3.10 -16.45
C ALA A 440 13.46 -2.65 -17.66
N ALA A 441 12.40 -1.85 -17.45
CA ALA A 441 11.61 -1.24 -18.52
C ALA A 441 12.46 -0.27 -19.37
N ALA A 442 13.22 0.61 -18.71
CA ALA A 442 14.06 1.61 -19.37
C ALA A 442 15.24 1.01 -20.16
N ALA A 443 15.64 -0.23 -19.85
CA ALA A 443 16.69 -0.93 -20.59
C ALA A 443 16.34 -1.16 -22.08
N TRP A 444 15.06 -1.21 -22.44
CA TRP A 444 14.61 -1.41 -23.83
C TRP A 444 13.56 -0.44 -24.35
N LEU A 445 12.80 0.20 -23.47
CA LEU A 445 11.81 1.20 -23.84
C LEU A 445 12.43 2.60 -23.94
N GLY A 446 11.76 3.51 -24.64
CA GLY A 446 12.07 4.94 -24.61
C GLY A 446 11.51 5.59 -23.33
N PHE A 447 11.91 6.82 -23.00
CA PHE A 447 11.52 7.45 -21.74
C PHE A 447 10.00 7.48 -21.47
N PRO A 448 9.13 7.94 -22.40
CA PRO A 448 7.69 8.01 -22.11
C PRO A 448 7.05 6.64 -21.93
N THR A 449 7.48 5.64 -22.70
CA THR A 449 6.91 4.29 -22.66
C THR A 449 7.40 3.51 -21.44
N ALA A 450 8.68 3.67 -21.05
CA ALA A 450 9.22 3.11 -19.82
C ALA A 450 8.49 3.66 -18.59
N LEU A 451 8.24 4.98 -18.57
CA LEU A 451 7.53 5.64 -17.48
C LEU A 451 6.10 5.11 -17.33
N LEU A 452 5.34 5.04 -18.43
CA LEU A 452 3.97 4.51 -18.43
C LEU A 452 3.91 3.04 -18.04
N ALA A 453 4.82 2.21 -18.56
CA ALA A 453 4.89 0.79 -18.20
C ALA A 453 5.17 0.59 -16.70
N SER A 454 6.09 1.38 -16.15
CA SER A 454 6.44 1.32 -14.72
C SER A 454 5.32 1.83 -13.82
N LEU A 455 4.61 2.88 -14.25
CA LEU A 455 3.42 3.38 -13.56
C LEU A 455 2.29 2.34 -13.59
N MET A 456 2.13 1.62 -14.70
CA MET A 456 1.18 0.51 -14.80
C MET A 456 1.53 -0.60 -13.80
N VAL A 457 2.81 -0.98 -13.68
CA VAL A 457 3.26 -1.92 -12.64
C VAL A 457 2.91 -1.44 -11.24
N TYR A 458 3.12 -0.15 -10.94
CA TYR A 458 2.78 0.43 -9.64
C TYR A 458 1.28 0.39 -9.34
N VAL A 459 0.44 0.84 -10.28
CA VAL A 459 -1.03 0.85 -10.13
C VAL A 459 -1.56 -0.57 -9.98
N THR A 460 -1.06 -1.50 -10.80
CA THR A 460 -1.45 -2.91 -10.73
C THR A 460 -1.02 -3.57 -9.43
N ALA A 461 0.19 -3.32 -8.94
CA ALA A 461 0.64 -3.85 -7.65
C ALA A 461 -0.22 -3.30 -6.50
N SER A 462 -0.53 -2.00 -6.53
CA SER A 462 -1.30 -1.29 -5.49
C SER A 462 -2.78 -1.70 -5.47
N ALA A 463 -3.41 -1.85 -6.63
CA ALA A 463 -4.82 -2.21 -6.78
C ALA A 463 -5.05 -3.69 -7.17
N SER A 464 -4.05 -4.54 -6.95
CA SER A 464 -4.08 -5.98 -7.33
C SER A 464 -5.28 -6.74 -6.77
N GLY A 465 -5.71 -6.46 -5.54
CA GLY A 465 -6.91 -7.07 -4.95
C GLY A 465 -8.18 -6.67 -5.72
N PHE A 466 -8.35 -5.37 -5.99
CA PHE A 466 -9.46 -4.86 -6.78
C PHE A 466 -9.47 -5.42 -8.21
N PHE A 467 -8.29 -5.52 -8.86
CA PHE A 467 -8.19 -6.10 -10.19
C PHE A 467 -8.49 -7.60 -10.20
N ALA A 468 -8.05 -8.35 -9.18
CA ALA A 468 -8.37 -9.76 -9.05
C ALA A 468 -9.88 -9.98 -8.92
N ASP A 469 -10.54 -9.21 -8.04
CA ASP A 469 -12.00 -9.27 -7.87
C ASP A 469 -12.74 -8.84 -9.15
N ALA A 470 -12.27 -7.79 -9.83
CA ALA A 470 -12.86 -7.33 -11.07
C ALA A 470 -12.76 -8.35 -12.20
N ILE A 471 -11.62 -9.06 -12.32
CA ILE A 471 -11.45 -10.13 -13.30
C ILE A 471 -12.34 -11.32 -12.96
N ASP A 472 -12.46 -11.68 -11.69
CA ASP A 472 -13.33 -12.77 -11.25
C ASP A 472 -14.80 -12.48 -11.60
N ILE A 473 -15.28 -11.27 -11.29
CA ILE A 473 -16.63 -10.80 -11.66
C ILE A 473 -16.81 -10.76 -13.18
N TYR A 474 -15.80 -10.29 -13.93
CA TYR A 474 -15.89 -10.10 -15.38
C TYR A 474 -15.89 -11.42 -16.16
N THR A 475 -15.17 -12.43 -15.66
CA THR A 475 -14.93 -13.68 -16.39
C THR A 475 -15.79 -14.84 -15.91
N GLY A 476 -16.27 -14.78 -14.66
CA GLY A 476 -17.02 -15.86 -14.03
C GLY A 476 -16.23 -17.15 -13.84
N PHE A 477 -14.91 -17.13 -14.05
CA PHE A 477 -14.00 -18.27 -13.88
C PHE A 477 -13.19 -18.10 -12.60
N ASP A 478 -13.56 -18.83 -11.56
CA ASP A 478 -12.96 -18.63 -10.24
C ASP A 478 -12.07 -19.81 -9.82
N ARG A 479 -10.95 -19.51 -9.15
CA ARG A 479 -9.60 -19.94 -9.49
C ARG A 479 -8.78 -20.39 -8.27
N LYS A 480 -9.43 -20.90 -7.23
CA LYS A 480 -8.77 -21.03 -5.92
C LYS A 480 -8.11 -22.37 -5.61
N ASN A 481 -8.32 -23.44 -6.40
CA ASN A 481 -7.77 -24.78 -6.05
C ASN A 481 -7.33 -25.67 -7.23
N ASP A 482 -7.28 -25.17 -8.47
CA ASP A 482 -6.96 -26.03 -9.62
C ASP A 482 -5.46 -26.12 -9.90
N THR A 483 -4.98 -27.33 -10.16
CA THR A 483 -3.62 -27.59 -10.63
C THR A 483 -3.36 -26.81 -11.92
N LEU A 484 -2.12 -26.32 -12.12
CA LEU A 484 -1.72 -25.54 -13.32
C LEU A 484 -2.12 -26.25 -14.63
N MET A 485 -2.10 -27.59 -14.66
CA MET A 485 -2.53 -28.40 -15.81
C MET A 485 -4.04 -28.51 -15.99
N ASP A 486 -4.82 -28.58 -14.92
CA ASP A 486 -6.28 -28.61 -15.00
C ASP A 486 -6.79 -27.25 -15.48
N MET A 487 -6.16 -26.18 -14.99
CA MET A 487 -6.38 -24.82 -15.45
C MET A 487 -6.02 -24.64 -16.93
N LEU A 488 -4.88 -25.16 -17.38
CA LEU A 488 -4.47 -25.06 -18.79
C LEU A 488 -5.44 -25.82 -19.71
N ARG A 489 -5.90 -27.01 -19.31
CA ARG A 489 -6.87 -27.81 -20.06
C ARG A 489 -8.23 -27.13 -20.16
N LEU A 490 -8.76 -26.62 -19.04
CA LEU A 490 -10.02 -25.85 -19.02
C LEU A 490 -9.95 -24.63 -19.93
N ARG A 491 -8.85 -23.87 -19.85
CA ARG A 491 -8.65 -22.66 -20.67
C ARG A 491 -8.56 -22.97 -22.16
N LEU A 492 -7.85 -24.03 -22.53
CA LEU A 492 -7.79 -24.47 -23.93
C LEU A 492 -9.14 -25.00 -24.43
N GLY A 493 -9.86 -25.78 -23.62
CA GLY A 493 -11.18 -26.31 -23.95
C GLY A 493 -12.20 -25.20 -24.21
N LEU A 494 -12.26 -24.20 -23.32
CA LEU A 494 -13.17 -23.05 -23.44
C LEU A 494 -12.81 -22.13 -24.62
N LEU A 495 -11.51 -21.92 -24.88
CA LEU A 495 -11.07 -21.19 -26.07
C LEU A 495 -11.52 -21.93 -27.34
N LEU A 496 -11.29 -23.24 -27.42
CA LEU A 496 -11.69 -24.06 -28.56
C LEU A 496 -13.21 -24.07 -28.75
N GLU A 497 -13.98 -24.18 -27.66
CA GLU A 497 -15.45 -24.15 -27.71
C GLU A 497 -15.98 -22.80 -28.21
N ARG A 498 -15.44 -21.67 -27.72
CA ARG A 498 -15.83 -20.32 -28.15
C ARG A 498 -15.43 -20.04 -29.62
N ILE A 499 -14.29 -20.58 -30.06
CA ILE A 499 -13.86 -20.53 -31.48
C ILE A 499 -14.86 -21.29 -32.35
N VAL A 500 -15.23 -22.51 -31.95
CA VAL A 500 -16.17 -23.37 -32.70
C VAL A 500 -17.58 -22.76 -32.75
N LYS A 501 -18.02 -22.08 -31.68
CA LYS A 501 -19.32 -21.40 -31.60
C LYS A 501 -19.37 -20.02 -32.28
N PHE A 502 -18.26 -19.54 -32.86
CA PHE A 502 -18.15 -18.20 -33.46
C PHE A 502 -18.52 -17.04 -32.51
N GLU A 503 -18.32 -17.23 -31.20
CA GLU A 503 -18.60 -16.20 -30.18
C GLU A 503 -17.42 -15.23 -30.04
N TRP A 504 -17.12 -14.48 -31.11
CA TRP A 504 -15.95 -13.59 -31.18
C TRP A 504 -15.85 -12.58 -30.03
N TRP A 505 -16.99 -12.09 -29.56
CA TRP A 505 -17.04 -11.17 -28.43
C TRP A 505 -16.55 -11.86 -27.14
N GLU A 506 -17.08 -13.05 -26.85
CA GLU A 506 -16.69 -13.85 -25.69
C GLU A 506 -15.25 -14.35 -25.78
N LEU A 507 -14.75 -14.62 -26.99
CA LEU A 507 -13.35 -14.96 -27.23
C LEU A 507 -12.40 -13.81 -26.85
N ILE A 508 -12.72 -12.58 -27.25
CA ILE A 508 -11.94 -11.39 -26.92
C ILE A 508 -11.89 -11.17 -25.40
N LYS A 509 -13.03 -11.33 -24.71
CA LYS A 509 -13.08 -11.24 -23.24
C LYS A 509 -12.19 -12.28 -22.58
N THR A 510 -12.26 -13.54 -23.01
CA THR A 510 -11.44 -14.63 -22.47
C THR A 510 -9.96 -14.38 -22.67
N PHE A 511 -9.56 -13.95 -23.87
CA PHE A 511 -8.17 -13.64 -24.15
C PHE A 511 -7.67 -12.45 -23.31
N GLY A 512 -8.44 -11.37 -23.23
CA GLY A 512 -8.12 -10.21 -22.40
C GLY A 512 -7.96 -10.58 -20.93
N ALA A 513 -8.84 -11.43 -20.41
CA ALA A 513 -8.75 -11.97 -19.06
C ALA A 513 -7.49 -12.81 -18.82
N TYR A 514 -7.13 -13.70 -19.74
CA TYR A 514 -5.92 -14.50 -19.61
C TYR A 514 -4.64 -13.66 -19.66
N CYS A 515 -4.62 -12.60 -20.47
CA CYS A 515 -3.53 -11.64 -20.47
C CYS A 515 -3.46 -10.86 -19.15
N ALA A 516 -4.59 -10.36 -18.66
CA ALA A 516 -4.67 -9.65 -17.37
C ALA A 516 -4.23 -10.56 -16.20
N ASP A 517 -4.66 -11.81 -16.23
CA ASP A 517 -4.29 -12.86 -15.29
C ASP A 517 -2.79 -13.17 -15.28
N ALA A 518 -2.20 -13.35 -16.47
CA ALA A 518 -0.78 -13.59 -16.60
C ALA A 518 0.01 -12.37 -16.12
N PHE A 519 -0.49 -11.18 -16.40
CA PHE A 519 0.10 -9.93 -15.94
C PHE A 519 0.04 -9.78 -14.41
N LEU A 520 -1.11 -10.06 -13.78
CA LEU A 520 -1.28 -10.06 -12.33
C LEU A 520 -0.46 -11.15 -11.63
N ALA A 521 -0.25 -12.30 -12.27
CA ALA A 521 0.58 -13.37 -11.70
C ALA A 521 2.07 -12.99 -11.61
N VAL A 522 2.53 -12.07 -12.49
CA VAL A 522 3.91 -11.59 -12.52
C VAL A 522 4.13 -10.41 -11.56
N ILE A 523 3.08 -9.65 -11.26
CA ILE A 523 3.18 -8.45 -10.42
C ILE A 523 2.79 -8.80 -8.98
N PRO A 524 3.69 -8.60 -7.99
CA PRO A 524 3.36 -8.89 -6.61
C PRO A 524 2.28 -7.93 -6.09
N SER A 525 1.39 -8.46 -5.25
CA SER A 525 0.34 -7.67 -4.60
C SER A 525 0.89 -6.86 -3.43
N PHE A 526 0.78 -5.52 -3.49
CA PHE A 526 1.10 -4.64 -2.37
C PHE A 526 0.02 -4.64 -1.29
N GLY A 527 -1.20 -5.06 -1.62
CA GLY A 527 -2.35 -5.10 -0.70
C GLY A 527 -2.24 -6.20 0.36
N THR A 528 -1.51 -7.28 0.08
CA THR A 528 -1.24 -8.34 1.09
C THR A 528 -0.43 -7.84 2.29
N GLN A 529 0.24 -6.70 2.15
CA GLN A 529 1.11 -6.09 3.17
C GLN A 529 0.69 -4.64 3.40
N ASP A 530 -0.50 -4.44 3.96
CA ASP A 530 -1.02 -3.11 4.31
C ASP A 530 -0.45 -2.61 5.65
N ALA A 531 0.86 -2.39 5.66
CA ALA A 531 1.57 -1.90 6.84
C ALA A 531 1.11 -0.49 7.27
N ILE A 532 0.59 0.33 6.34
CA ILE A 532 0.18 1.70 6.65
C ILE A 532 -1.12 1.69 7.46
N ALA A 533 -2.14 0.93 7.03
CA ALA A 533 -3.38 0.80 7.79
C ALA A 533 -3.13 0.10 9.14
N GLN A 534 -2.25 -0.91 9.18
CA GLN A 534 -1.86 -1.56 10.42
C GLN A 534 -1.22 -0.57 11.41
N LEU A 535 -0.30 0.29 10.93
CA LEU A 535 0.33 1.32 11.77
C LEU A 535 -0.67 2.36 12.28
N ALA A 536 -1.55 2.85 11.41
CA ALA A 536 -2.56 3.84 11.80
C ALA A 536 -3.48 3.29 12.90
N THR A 537 -3.87 2.02 12.80
CA THR A 537 -4.78 1.36 13.76
C THR A 537 -4.06 0.68 14.94
N GLY A 538 -2.75 0.92 15.11
CA GLY A 538 -1.94 0.32 16.18
C GLY A 538 -1.89 -1.22 16.15
N ARG A 539 -2.10 -1.83 14.99
CA ARG A 539 -1.91 -3.26 14.74
C ARG A 539 -0.44 -3.54 14.47
N LEU A 540 0.07 -4.64 15.01
CA LEU A 540 1.44 -5.08 14.81
C LEU A 540 1.65 -5.51 13.36
N VAL A 541 2.67 -4.96 12.71
CA VAL A 541 3.23 -5.50 11.47
C VAL A 541 4.06 -6.73 11.85
N PRO A 542 3.65 -7.96 11.50
CA PRO A 542 4.35 -9.18 11.88
C PRO A 542 5.75 -9.23 11.26
N LEU A 543 6.75 -9.72 12.02
CA LEU A 543 8.11 -9.80 11.50
C LEU A 543 8.22 -10.78 10.32
N THR A 544 7.36 -11.80 10.28
CA THR A 544 7.23 -12.75 9.17
C THR A 544 6.73 -12.06 7.89
N GLU A 545 5.77 -11.14 7.99
CA GLU A 545 5.31 -10.31 6.86
C GLU A 545 6.41 -9.37 6.38
N VAL A 546 7.15 -8.74 7.30
CA VAL A 546 8.31 -7.90 6.93
C VAL A 546 9.38 -8.74 6.24
N ALA A 547 9.76 -9.89 6.81
CA ALA A 547 10.82 -10.74 6.27
C ALA A 547 10.45 -11.31 4.90
N SER A 548 9.20 -11.78 4.73
CA SER A 548 8.70 -12.23 3.43
C SER A 548 8.61 -11.08 2.43
N GLY A 549 8.13 -9.90 2.84
CA GLY A 549 8.12 -8.69 2.02
C GLY A 549 9.51 -8.30 1.54
N VAL A 550 10.50 -8.24 2.42
CA VAL A 550 11.89 -7.94 2.05
C VAL A 550 12.45 -9.03 1.13
N LEU A 551 12.25 -10.31 1.45
CA LEU A 551 12.76 -11.41 0.63
C LEU A 551 12.18 -11.37 -0.80
N PHE A 552 10.87 -11.23 -0.94
CA PHE A 552 10.22 -11.24 -2.26
C PHE A 552 10.37 -9.90 -2.98
N LEU A 553 9.99 -8.79 -2.34
CA LEU A 553 9.92 -7.47 -2.98
C LEU A 553 11.29 -6.79 -3.10
N ALA A 554 12.21 -7.00 -2.14
CA ALA A 554 13.52 -6.34 -2.16
C ALA A 554 14.64 -7.21 -2.74
N VAL A 555 14.46 -8.53 -2.85
CA VAL A 555 15.50 -9.46 -3.34
C VAL A 555 15.03 -10.26 -4.55
N ALA A 556 14.06 -11.16 -4.40
CA ALA A 556 13.71 -12.13 -5.45
C ALA A 556 13.22 -11.48 -6.75
N TYR A 557 12.20 -10.62 -6.68
CA TYR A 557 11.68 -9.92 -7.85
C TYR A 557 12.70 -8.94 -8.46
N PRO A 558 13.36 -8.06 -7.68
CA PRO A 558 14.41 -7.20 -8.21
C PRO A 558 15.52 -7.94 -8.94
N LEU A 559 16.02 -9.05 -8.39
CA LEU A 559 17.06 -9.83 -9.06
C LEU A 559 16.59 -10.38 -10.40
N ALA A 560 15.36 -10.90 -10.47
CA ALA A 560 14.78 -11.38 -11.72
C ALA A 560 14.60 -10.25 -12.76
N LEU A 561 14.08 -9.09 -12.34
CA LEU A 561 13.87 -7.92 -13.20
C LEU A 561 15.19 -7.31 -13.67
N LEU A 562 16.19 -7.20 -12.80
CA LEU A 562 17.52 -6.71 -13.15
C LEU A 562 18.25 -7.68 -14.07
N ALA A 563 18.10 -8.99 -13.87
CA ALA A 563 18.65 -10.00 -14.78
C ALA A 563 18.01 -9.90 -16.16
N LEU A 564 16.68 -9.73 -16.24
CA LEU A 564 15.97 -9.47 -17.49
C LEU A 564 16.49 -8.19 -18.16
N GLY A 565 16.54 -7.09 -17.39
CA GLY A 565 17.07 -5.81 -17.87
C GLY A 565 18.49 -5.92 -18.39
N TRP A 566 19.35 -6.70 -17.71
CA TRP A 566 20.72 -6.96 -18.14
C TRP A 566 20.77 -7.74 -19.46
N VAL A 567 20.07 -8.87 -19.58
CA VAL A 567 20.03 -9.69 -20.81
C VAL A 567 19.58 -8.86 -22.00
N VAL A 568 18.56 -8.03 -21.79
CA VAL A 568 18.03 -7.14 -22.82
C VAL A 568 19.03 -6.04 -23.17
N LEU A 569 19.66 -5.40 -22.18
CA LEU A 569 20.66 -4.37 -22.42
C LEU A 569 21.90 -4.93 -23.12
N GLU A 570 22.26 -6.20 -22.90
CA GLU A 570 23.39 -6.88 -23.55
C GLU A 570 23.13 -7.15 -25.03
N ARG A 571 21.90 -7.56 -25.37
CA ARG A 571 21.47 -7.82 -26.75
C ARG A 571 21.09 -6.57 -27.52
N ARG A 572 20.85 -5.46 -26.83
CA ARG A 572 20.48 -4.19 -27.47
C ARG A 572 21.70 -3.59 -28.16
N ASP A 573 21.59 -3.44 -29.47
CA ASP A 573 22.50 -2.60 -30.24
C ASP A 573 22.29 -1.14 -29.81
N LEU A 574 23.22 -0.62 -29.02
CA LEU A 574 23.22 0.78 -28.58
C LEU A 574 23.58 1.74 -29.72
N VAL A 575 23.95 1.21 -30.88
CA VAL A 575 24.14 1.98 -32.12
C VAL A 575 22.77 2.15 -32.76
N SER A 576 22.02 3.18 -32.38
CA SER A 576 20.91 3.59 -33.25
C SER A 576 21.54 4.23 -34.49
N SER A 577 21.44 3.55 -35.62
CA SER A 577 21.49 4.16 -36.95
C SER A 577 20.36 5.19 -37.03
N ALA A 578 20.64 6.43 -36.61
CA ALA A 578 19.81 7.56 -36.96
C ALA A 578 20.07 7.84 -38.45
N SER A 579 19.17 7.34 -39.30
CA SER A 579 18.85 7.96 -40.59
C SER A 579 17.87 9.08 -40.37
#